data_AF-A0A142X6X0-F1
#
_entry.id   AF-A0A142X6X0-F1
#
_cell.length_a   1.000
_cell.length_b   1.000
_cell.length_c   1.000
_cell.angle_alpha   90.00
_cell.angle_beta   90.00
_cell.angle_gamma   90.00
#
_symmetry.space_group_name_H-M   'P 1'
#
loop_
_entity.id
_entity.type
_entity.pdbx_description
1 polymer ?
#
loop_
_entity_poly.entity_id
_entity_poly.type
_entity_poly.pdbx_seq_one_letter_code
_entity_poly.pdbx_strand_id
1 'polypeptide(L)'
;MSNSPDDATDLTINLFHAVTQTQPPSIDPALLRRAMRYGERAKSQYQDQDFSDVEADLRAGWFLRGETAEWDWVRAAVRVGFEQGPEEV
;
A
#
# COMPACT_ATOMS: atom_id res chain seq x y z
N MET A 1 2.15 30.39 -45.95
CA MET A 1 0.83 29.76 -46.16
C MET A 1 1.06 28.35 -46.70
N SER A 2 0.86 27.36 -45.84
CA SER A 2 0.25 26.05 -46.11
C SER A 2 -0.04 25.44 -44.74
N ASN A 3 -1.30 25.13 -44.53
CA ASN A 3 -1.95 24.76 -43.29
C ASN A 3 -2.34 23.29 -43.41
N SER A 4 -2.02 22.44 -42.43
CA SER A 4 -2.75 21.20 -42.05
C SER A 4 -1.95 20.34 -41.04
N PRO A 5 -2.59 19.47 -40.24
CA PRO A 5 -2.96 19.78 -38.85
C PRO A 5 -2.54 18.68 -37.85
N ASP A 6 -2.88 18.94 -36.59
CA ASP A 6 -2.96 18.06 -35.41
C ASP A 6 -2.89 16.53 -35.64
N ASP A 7 -1.90 15.86 -35.04
CA ASP A 7 -2.07 14.57 -34.33
C ASP A 7 -0.78 14.22 -33.56
N ALA A 8 -0.74 14.53 -32.26
CA ALA A 8 0.04 13.81 -31.24
C ALA A 8 -0.30 14.41 -29.86
N THR A 9 -1.58 14.48 -29.54
CA THR A 9 -2.02 14.34 -28.16
C THR A 9 -1.70 12.91 -27.71
N ASP A 10 -0.43 12.60 -27.45
CA ASP A 10 -0.06 11.50 -26.56
C ASP A 10 0.14 12.05 -25.14
N LEU A 11 -0.96 12.60 -24.65
CA LEU A 11 -1.23 12.84 -23.25
C LEU A 11 -1.63 11.48 -22.68
N THR A 12 -0.69 10.63 -22.31
CA THR A 12 -1.06 9.45 -21.52
C THR A 12 0.14 8.79 -20.82
N ILE A 13 0.24 9.03 -19.51
CA ILE A 13 0.61 7.98 -18.54
C ILE A 13 2.07 7.46 -18.60
N ASN A 14 3.09 8.30 -18.76
CA ASN A 14 4.48 7.81 -18.55
C ASN A 14 5.37 8.65 -17.63
N LEU A 15 4.80 9.67 -16.99
CA LEU A 15 5.49 10.46 -15.96
C LEU A 15 4.97 10.20 -14.54
N PHE A 16 3.88 9.45 -14.40
CA PHE A 16 3.29 9.07 -13.10
C PHE A 16 3.43 7.56 -12.88
N HIS A 17 4.63 7.11 -12.53
CA HIS A 17 4.89 6.07 -11.54
C HIS A 17 6.40 5.89 -11.50
N ALA A 18 7.06 6.94 -11.02
CA ALA A 18 8.39 6.82 -10.48
C ALA A 18 8.43 5.61 -9.54
N VAL A 19 9.35 4.67 -9.80
CA VAL A 19 10.05 3.88 -8.77
C VAL A 19 9.22 3.12 -7.74
N THR A 20 7.92 2.90 -7.93
CA THR A 20 7.10 2.23 -6.92
C THR A 20 7.44 0.76 -6.87
N GLN A 21 8.31 0.43 -5.90
CA GLN A 21 8.45 -0.84 -5.19
C GLN A 21 8.40 -2.06 -6.09
N THR A 22 9.56 -2.70 -6.23
CA THR A 22 9.75 -4.03 -6.83
C THR A 22 8.98 -5.09 -6.03
N GLN A 23 7.64 -5.05 -6.00
CA GLN A 23 6.82 -6.06 -5.36
C GLN A 23 7.26 -7.41 -5.93
N PRO A 24 7.68 -8.38 -5.11
CA PRO A 24 8.12 -9.66 -5.61
C PRO A 24 6.89 -10.28 -6.27
N PRO A 25 7.03 -10.92 -7.43
CA PRO A 25 5.89 -11.44 -8.18
C PRO A 25 5.11 -12.57 -7.48
N SER A 26 5.35 -12.85 -6.19
CA SER A 26 4.77 -13.98 -5.48
C SER A 26 4.70 -13.79 -3.95
N ILE A 27 4.23 -12.64 -3.46
CA ILE A 27 3.78 -12.60 -2.06
C ILE A 27 2.52 -13.46 -1.95
N ASP A 28 2.52 -14.43 -1.03
CA ASP A 28 1.37 -15.29 -0.80
C ASP A 28 0.10 -14.45 -0.55
N PRO A 29 -1.00 -14.70 -1.29
CA PRO A 29 -2.24 -13.95 -1.09
C PRO A 29 -2.82 -14.15 0.33
N ALA A 30 -2.50 -15.27 0.97
CA ALA A 30 -2.83 -15.51 2.38
C ALA A 30 -2.08 -14.57 3.34
N LEU A 31 -0.83 -14.26 3.03
CA LEU A 31 0.01 -13.33 3.79
C LEU A 31 -0.51 -11.89 3.64
N LEU A 32 -0.86 -11.47 2.42
CA LEU A 32 -1.48 -10.15 2.18
C LEU A 32 -2.78 -9.99 2.96
N ARG A 33 -3.64 -11.01 3.00
CA ARG A 33 -4.88 -10.97 3.79
C ARG A 33 -4.60 -10.89 5.30
N ARG A 34 -3.56 -11.58 5.80
CA ARG A 34 -3.15 -11.49 7.20
C ARG A 34 -2.60 -10.10 7.54
N ALA A 35 -1.83 -9.52 6.63
CA ALA A 35 -1.33 -8.14 6.71
C ALA A 35 -2.46 -7.11 6.71
N MET A 36 -3.45 -7.23 5.81
CA MET A 36 -4.64 -6.37 5.84
C MET A 36 -5.37 -6.46 7.18
N ARG A 37 -5.67 -7.67 7.66
CA ARG A 37 -6.33 -7.86 8.97
C ARG A 37 -5.51 -7.32 10.13
N TYR A 38 -4.18 -7.38 10.04
CA TYR A 38 -3.28 -6.76 11.02
C TYR A 38 -3.49 -5.24 11.03
N GLY A 39 -3.53 -4.61 9.86
CA GLY A 39 -3.81 -3.19 9.68
C GLY A 39 -5.19 -2.77 10.19
N GLU A 40 -6.24 -3.51 9.85
CA GLU A 40 -7.61 -3.25 10.32
C GLU A 40 -7.70 -3.26 11.86
N ARG A 41 -7.07 -4.25 12.50
CA ARG A 41 -7.00 -4.33 13.96
C ARG A 41 -6.19 -3.19 14.56
N ALA A 42 -5.11 -2.79 13.89
CA ALA A 42 -4.29 -1.67 14.29
C ALA A 42 -5.07 -0.35 14.22
N LYS A 43 -5.91 -0.13 13.19
CA LYS A 43 -6.74 1.07 13.08
C LYS A 43 -7.67 1.25 14.27
N SER A 44 -8.25 0.17 14.79
CA SER A 44 -9.08 0.23 16.01
C SER A 44 -8.27 0.65 17.25
N GLN A 45 -7.00 0.24 17.35
CA GLN A 45 -6.12 0.60 18.47
C GLN A 45 -5.53 2.02 18.33
N TYR A 46 -5.33 2.47 17.08
CA TYR A 46 -4.67 3.72 16.70
C TYR A 46 -5.63 4.66 15.96
N GLN A 47 -6.88 4.73 16.42
CA GLN A 47 -7.99 5.38 15.70
C GLN A 47 -7.70 6.81 15.25
N ASP A 48 -6.99 7.57 16.09
CA ASP A 48 -6.67 8.99 15.91
C ASP A 48 -5.27 9.22 15.32
N GLN A 49 -4.51 8.15 15.04
CA GLN A 49 -3.16 8.25 14.50
C GLN A 49 -3.11 7.88 13.03
N ASP A 50 -2.25 8.59 12.30
CA ASP A 50 -1.91 8.28 10.93
C ASP A 50 -1.01 7.05 10.84
N PHE A 51 -1.14 6.31 9.73
CA PHE A 51 -0.32 5.12 9.48
C PHE A 51 1.18 5.41 9.61
N SER A 52 1.65 6.58 9.15
CA SER A 52 3.06 6.98 9.23
C SER A 52 3.58 7.12 10.65
N ASP A 53 2.74 7.53 11.60
CA ASP A 53 3.12 7.73 13.00
C ASP A 53 3.25 6.38 13.73
N VAL A 54 2.35 5.45 13.40
CA VAL A 54 2.33 4.10 13.99
C VAL A 54 3.12 3.07 13.21
N GLU A 55 3.62 3.39 12.01
CA GLU A 55 4.30 2.46 11.12
C GLU A 55 5.47 1.73 11.81
N ALA A 56 6.26 2.47 12.59
CA ALA A 56 7.39 1.91 13.32
C ALA A 56 6.96 0.86 14.36
N ASP A 57 5.87 1.14 15.08
CA ASP A 57 5.29 0.23 16.07
C ASP A 57 4.65 -0.99 15.38
N LEU A 58 3.89 -0.76 14.31
CA LEU A 58 3.27 -1.82 13.52
C LEU A 58 4.32 -2.75 12.90
N ARG A 59 5.41 -2.19 12.39
CA ARG A 59 6.56 -2.95 11.89
C ARG A 59 7.17 -3.80 13.00
N ALA A 60 7.41 -3.24 14.18
CA ALA A 60 7.93 -3.99 15.32
C ALA A 60 6.98 -5.11 15.75
N GLY A 61 5.67 -4.82 15.83
CA GLY A 61 4.63 -5.78 16.18
C GLY A 61 4.47 -6.90 15.14
N TRP A 62 4.72 -6.62 13.86
CA TRP A 62 4.74 -7.61 12.79
C TRP A 62 5.86 -8.64 12.99
N PHE A 63 7.09 -8.18 13.24
CA PHE A 63 8.22 -9.09 13.52
C PHE A 63 8.05 -9.84 14.85
N LEU A 64 7.47 -9.21 15.86
CA LEU A 64 7.20 -9.85 17.16
C LEU A 64 6.19 -11.01 17.06
N ARG A 65 5.28 -11.01 16.08
CA ARG A 65 4.39 -12.16 15.81
C ARG A 65 5.12 -13.34 15.15
N GLY A 66 6.40 -13.20 14.81
CA GLY A 66 7.18 -14.22 14.12
C GLY A 66 6.87 -14.33 12.63
N GLU A 67 6.33 -13.27 12.01
CA GLU A 67 6.13 -13.26 10.57
C GLU A 67 7.48 -13.10 9.85
N THR A 68 7.76 -14.04 8.94
CA THR A 68 9.02 -14.09 8.18
C THR A 68 9.02 -13.18 6.96
N ALA A 69 7.85 -12.64 6.61
CA ALA A 69 7.69 -11.72 5.49
C ALA A 69 8.29 -10.37 5.83
N GLU A 70 9.09 -9.81 4.91
CA GLU A 70 9.63 -8.48 5.10
C GLU A 70 8.51 -7.44 5.16
N TRP A 71 8.69 -6.47 6.06
CA TRP A 71 7.72 -5.39 6.24
C TRP A 71 7.42 -4.63 4.96
N ASP A 72 8.42 -4.35 4.11
CA ASP A 72 8.21 -3.58 2.88
C ASP A 72 7.19 -4.25 1.93
N TRP A 73 7.16 -5.57 1.91
CA TRP A 73 6.26 -6.40 1.11
C TRP A 73 4.81 -6.36 1.59
N VAL A 74 4.62 -6.33 2.90
CA VAL A 74 3.29 -6.33 3.52
C VAL A 74 2.81 -4.94 3.90
N ARG A 75 3.69 -3.94 3.97
CA ARG A 75 3.40 -2.56 4.39
C ARG A 75 2.24 -1.97 3.60
N ALA A 76 2.23 -2.16 2.28
CA ALA A 76 1.13 -1.71 1.43
C ALA A 76 -0.21 -2.36 1.85
N ALA A 77 -0.23 -3.67 2.09
CA ALA A 77 -1.43 -4.38 2.52
C ALA A 77 -1.88 -3.99 3.95
N VAL A 78 -0.93 -3.85 4.89
CA VAL A 78 -1.22 -3.36 6.24
C VAL A 78 -1.78 -1.95 6.18
N ARG A 79 -1.17 -1.07 5.39
CA ARG A 79 -1.63 0.31 5.19
C ARG A 79 -3.04 0.34 4.64
N VAL A 80 -3.35 -0.45 3.60
CA VAL A 80 -4.70 -0.55 3.06
C VAL A 80 -5.69 -1.00 4.13
N GLY A 81 -5.36 -2.02 4.94
CA GLY A 81 -6.24 -2.42 6.05
C GLY A 81 -6.39 -1.36 7.14
N PHE A 82 -5.36 -0.53 7.35
CA PHE A 82 -5.34 0.52 8.36
C PHE A 82 -6.14 1.77 7.92
N GLU A 83 -5.95 2.23 6.69
CA GLU A 83 -6.70 3.34 6.10
C GLU A 83 -8.15 2.91 5.76
N GLN A 84 -8.29 1.65 5.33
CA GLN A 84 -9.50 0.87 5.08
C GLN A 84 -10.53 0.70 6.20
N GLY A 85 -10.30 1.25 7.40
CA GLY A 85 -11.12 0.98 8.58
C GLY A 85 -12.62 0.91 8.26
N PRO A 86 -13.36 -0.04 8.87
CA PRO A 86 -14.53 -0.70 8.28
C PRO A 86 -15.34 0.26 7.45
N GLU A 87 -15.24 0.12 6.12
CA GLU A 87 -16.12 0.79 5.17
C GLU A 87 -17.53 0.26 5.48
N GLU A 88 -18.24 0.98 6.37
CA GLU A 88 -19.67 0.81 6.55
C GLU A 88 -20.31 1.18 5.21
N VAL A 89 -20.75 0.14 4.49
CA VAL A 89 -21.65 0.21 3.34
C VAL A 89 -23.10 0.15 3.79
#